data_AF-A0AAD1RFF2-F1
#
_entry.id   AF-A0AAD1RFF2-F1
#
_cell.length_a   1.000
_cell.length_b   1.000
_cell.length_c   1.000
_cell.angle_alpha   90.00
_cell.angle_beta   90.00
_cell.angle_gamma   90.00
#
_symmetry.space_group_name_H-M   'P 1'
#
loop_
_entity.id
_entity.type
_entity.pdbx_description
1 polymer ?
#
loop_
_entity_poly.entity_id
_entity_poly.type
_entity_poly.pdbx_seq_one_letter_code
_entity_poly.pdbx_strand_id
1 'polypeptide(L)'
;MSDTCWRCQKDRGTMMVWWQCSELQQYWQQVADLTTKCSNIQLPYRPATFLLLLLQYTPQKHQRYLTYHIIIAALTIISRKWKQPPPTITQCVTAVDTNKIYETIARNTQ
;
A
#
# COMPACT_ATOMS: atom_id res chain seq x y z
N MET A 1 3.34 -28.01 0.71
CA MET A 1 3.30 -26.54 0.58
C MET A 1 2.58 -26.01 1.81
N SER A 2 3.16 -25.05 2.52
CA SER A 2 2.52 -24.51 3.72
C SER A 2 1.44 -23.53 3.31
N ASP A 3 0.18 -23.81 3.68
CA ASP A 3 -0.94 -22.88 3.58
C ASP A 3 -0.79 -21.74 4.60
N THR A 4 0.42 -21.32 4.98
CA THR A 4 0.63 -20.30 6.00
C THR A 4 1.17 -19.00 5.39
N CYS A 5 0.86 -17.89 6.03
CA CYS A 5 1.33 -16.58 5.66
C CYS A 5 2.86 -16.59 5.62
N TRP A 6 3.41 -16.12 4.50
CA TRP A 6 4.84 -16.03 4.24
C TRP A 6 5.62 -15.18 5.26
N ARG A 7 4.91 -14.35 6.04
CA ARG A 7 5.47 -13.42 7.02
C ARG A 7 5.26 -13.92 8.45
N CYS A 8 4.03 -13.89 8.96
CA CYS A 8 3.75 -14.27 10.34
C CYS A 8 3.74 -15.78 10.61
N GLN A 9 3.76 -16.62 9.55
CA GLN A 9 3.69 -18.09 9.62
C GLN A 9 2.45 -18.65 10.35
N LYS A 10 1.45 -17.82 10.64
CA LYS A 10 0.25 -18.19 11.42
C LYS A 10 -1.03 -18.21 10.58
N ASP A 11 -1.23 -17.19 9.74
CA ASP A 11 -2.50 -17.03 9.01
C ASP A 11 -2.56 -17.91 7.76
N ARG A 12 -3.76 -18.30 7.30
CA ARG A 12 -3.88 -19.15 6.10
C ARG A 12 -3.52 -18.39 4.82
N GLY A 13 -2.68 -18.98 3.98
CA GLY A 13 -2.09 -18.53 2.71
C GLY A 13 -3.09 -18.24 1.59
N THR A 14 -4.04 -17.34 1.81
CA THR A 14 -4.96 -16.80 0.78
C THR A 14 -4.49 -15.43 0.30
N MET A 15 -5.08 -14.86 -0.76
CA MET A 15 -4.80 -13.47 -1.18
C MET A 15 -4.94 -12.47 -0.01
N MET A 16 -5.75 -12.78 0.99
CA MET A 16 -5.94 -11.92 2.15
C MET A 16 -4.72 -11.87 3.08
N VAL A 17 -3.69 -12.71 2.93
CA VAL A 17 -2.48 -12.65 3.78
C VAL A 17 -1.74 -11.32 3.70
N TRP A 18 -1.84 -10.59 2.60
CA TRP A 18 -1.26 -9.25 2.46
C TRP A 18 -1.93 -8.23 3.40
N TRP A 19 -3.18 -8.49 3.79
CA TRP A 19 -3.95 -7.67 4.71
C TRP A 19 -3.99 -8.29 6.12
N GLN A 20 -4.46 -9.53 6.26
CA GLN A 20 -4.72 -10.19 7.55
C GLN A 20 -3.48 -10.45 8.40
N CYS A 21 -2.27 -10.40 7.81
CA CYS A 21 -1.03 -10.60 8.54
C CYS A 21 -0.90 -9.59 9.68
N SER A 22 -0.86 -10.08 10.92
CA SER A 22 -0.75 -9.26 12.14
C SER A 22 0.51 -8.37 12.17
N GLU A 23 1.62 -8.84 11.59
CA GLU A 23 2.85 -8.04 11.47
C GLU A 23 2.73 -6.86 10.50
N LEU A 24 1.79 -6.92 9.55
CA LEU A 24 1.54 -5.84 8.60
C LEU A 24 0.40 -4.91 9.03
N GLN A 25 -0.43 -5.31 10.01
CA GLN A 25 -1.56 -4.49 10.48
C GLN A 25 -1.11 -3.11 10.98
N GLN A 26 -0.06 -3.07 11.81
CA GLN A 26 0.51 -1.80 12.27
C GLN A 26 1.01 -0.93 11.11
N TYR A 27 1.65 -1.55 10.12
CA TYR A 27 2.10 -0.83 8.91
C TYR A 27 0.91 -0.27 8.12
N TRP A 28 -0.14 -1.07 7.90
CA TRP A 28 -1.35 -0.64 7.20
C TRP A 28 -2.07 0.50 7.90
N GLN A 29 -2.13 0.50 9.23
CA GLN A 29 -2.68 1.63 10.00
C GLN A 29 -1.89 2.90 9.74
N GLN A 30 -0.56 2.84 9.81
CA GLN A 30 0.27 4.01 9.55
C GLN A 30 0.16 4.50 8.09
N VAL A 31 0.00 3.59 7.12
CA VAL A 31 -0.26 3.94 5.71
C VAL A 31 -1.61 4.63 5.56
N ALA A 32 -2.65 4.14 6.25
CA ALA A 32 -3.97 4.77 6.26
C ALA A 32 -3.92 6.20 6.82
N ASP A 33 -3.20 6.39 7.94
CA ASP A 33 -3.01 7.70 8.57
C ASP A 33 -2.24 8.65 7.66
N LEU A 34 -1.13 8.19 7.06
CA LEU A 34 -0.35 8.97 6.10
C LEU A 34 -1.23 9.39 4.91
N THR A 35 -1.99 8.45 4.37
CA THR A 35 -2.83 8.72 3.19
C THR A 35 -3.92 9.74 3.53
N THR A 36 -4.60 9.57 4.67
CA THR A 36 -5.62 10.51 5.15
C THR A 36 -5.06 11.92 5.34
N LYS A 37 -3.86 12.03 5.94
CA LYS A 37 -3.17 13.32 6.14
C LYS A 37 -2.76 13.99 4.83
N CYS A 38 -2.31 13.21 3.84
CA CYS A 38 -1.85 13.77 2.57
C CYS A 38 -3.00 14.13 1.62
N SER A 39 -4.05 13.28 1.53
CA SER A 39 -5.12 13.46 0.55
C SER A 39 -6.37 14.15 1.12
N ASN A 40 -6.44 14.39 2.44
CA ASN A 40 -7.61 14.90 3.14
C ASN A 40 -8.88 14.06 2.87
N ILE A 41 -8.69 12.75 2.74
CA ILE A 41 -9.75 11.76 2.50
C ILE A 41 -9.77 10.77 3.65
N GLN A 42 -10.94 10.55 4.25
CA GLN A 42 -11.14 9.40 5.13
C GLN A 42 -11.26 8.13 4.29
N LEU A 43 -10.23 7.30 4.35
CA LEU A 43 -10.24 5.99 3.69
C LEU A 43 -10.92 4.95 4.59
N PRO A 44 -11.84 4.13 4.05
CA PRO A 44 -12.34 2.98 4.78
C PRO A 44 -11.20 1.99 5.01
N TYR A 45 -10.97 1.59 6.26
CA TYR A 45 -9.94 0.61 6.64
C TYR A 45 -10.38 -0.82 6.26
N ARG A 46 -10.35 -1.10 4.95
CA ARG A 46 -10.81 -2.35 4.36
C ARG A 46 -9.81 -2.87 3.33
N PRO A 47 -9.65 -4.20 3.20
CA PRO A 47 -8.71 -4.79 2.26
C PRO A 47 -8.97 -4.35 0.81
N ALA A 48 -10.23 -4.18 0.40
CA ALA A 48 -10.57 -3.72 -0.94
C ALA A 48 -9.93 -2.36 -1.29
N THR A 49 -9.83 -1.46 -0.32
CA THR A 49 -9.24 -0.13 -0.54
C THR A 49 -7.72 -0.18 -0.63
N PHE A 50 -7.07 -0.94 0.26
CA PHE A 50 -5.61 -0.98 0.33
C PHE A 50 -4.97 -2.00 -0.63
N LEU A 51 -5.64 -3.10 -0.95
CA LEU A 51 -5.14 -4.12 -1.87
C LEU A 51 -5.59 -3.87 -3.31
N LEU A 52 -6.80 -3.34 -3.52
CA LEU A 52 -7.41 -3.20 -4.84
C LEU A 52 -7.61 -1.75 -5.28
N LEU A 53 -7.20 -0.76 -4.47
CA LEU A 53 -7.36 0.67 -4.78
C LEU A 53 -8.83 1.09 -5.03
N LEU A 54 -9.78 0.33 -4.48
CA LEU A 54 -11.20 0.59 -4.62
C LEU A 54 -11.65 1.66 -3.62
N LEU A 55 -12.01 2.82 -4.14
CA LEU A 55 -12.58 3.94 -3.38
C LEU A 55 -14.10 3.92 -3.56
N GLN A 56 -14.85 4.14 -2.49
CA GLN A 56 -16.33 4.10 -2.50
C GLN A 56 -16.96 5.31 -3.20
N TYR A 57 -16.19 6.35 -3.43
CA TYR A 57 -16.61 7.57 -4.08
C TYR A 57 -15.52 8.05 -5.05
N THR A 58 -15.86 9.05 -5.86
CA THR A 58 -14.94 9.65 -6.84
C THR A 58 -14.28 10.89 -6.23
N PRO A 59 -13.09 10.77 -5.61
CA PRO A 59 -12.39 11.94 -5.08
C PRO A 59 -11.90 12.87 -6.18
N GLN A 60 -11.53 14.09 -5.81
CA GLN A 60 -10.90 15.02 -6.73
C GLN A 60 -9.60 14.44 -7.30
N LYS A 61 -9.23 14.85 -8.51
CA LYS A 61 -8.05 14.32 -9.23
C LYS A 61 -6.79 14.31 -8.37
N HIS A 62 -6.52 15.39 -7.64
CA HIS A 62 -5.33 15.50 -6.79
C HIS A 62 -5.35 14.52 -5.61
N GLN A 63 -6.51 14.35 -4.97
CA GLN A 63 -6.65 13.46 -3.82
C GLN A 63 -6.58 11.99 -4.25
N ARG A 64 -7.19 11.66 -5.41
CA ARG A 64 -7.10 10.34 -6.04
C ARG A 64 -5.65 9.99 -6.35
N TYR A 65 -4.94 10.93 -6.95
CA TYR A 65 -3.54 10.81 -7.29
C TYR A 65 -2.70 10.49 -6.05
N LEU A 66 -2.76 11.33 -5.01
CA LEU A 66 -2.03 11.10 -3.76
C LEU A 66 -2.37 9.75 -3.12
N THR A 67 -3.65 9.42 -3.05
CA THR A 67 -4.13 8.16 -2.47
C THR A 67 -3.55 6.95 -3.19
N TYR A 68 -3.63 6.93 -4.52
CA TYR A 68 -3.13 5.82 -5.32
C TYR A 68 -1.61 5.69 -5.22
N HIS A 69 -0.88 6.81 -5.28
CA HIS A 69 0.58 6.77 -5.16
C HIS A 69 1.04 6.19 -3.83
N ILE A 70 0.42 6.58 -2.72
CA ILE A 70 0.78 6.09 -1.39
C ILE A 70 0.47 4.60 -1.25
N ILE A 71 -0.73 4.16 -1.65
CA ILE A 71 -1.12 2.75 -1.54
C ILE A 71 -0.28 1.86 -2.47
N ILE A 72 -0.03 2.28 -3.72
CA ILE A 72 0.83 1.54 -4.65
C ILE A 72 2.25 1.45 -4.11
N ALA A 73 2.79 2.54 -3.53
CA ALA A 73 4.10 2.53 -2.90
C ALA A 73 4.17 1.54 -1.72
N ALA A 74 3.15 1.51 -0.87
CA ALA A 74 3.04 0.55 0.23
C ALA A 74 3.05 -0.90 -0.26
N LEU A 75 2.18 -1.24 -1.23
CA LEU A 75 2.13 -2.57 -1.85
C LEU A 75 3.46 -2.96 -2.50
N THR A 76 4.11 -2.02 -3.19
CA THR A 76 5.40 -2.22 -3.85
C THR A 76 6.48 -2.55 -2.83
N ILE A 77 6.53 -1.82 -1.72
CA ILE A 77 7.53 -2.03 -0.68
C ILE A 77 7.29 -3.34 0.08
N ILE A 78 6.03 -3.71 0.39
CA ILE A 78 5.73 -5.02 0.99
C ILE A 78 6.20 -6.15 0.05
N SER A 79 5.93 -6.00 -1.25
CA SER A 79 6.35 -6.96 -2.28
C SER A 79 7.88 -7.04 -2.41
N ARG A 80 8.58 -5.90 -2.41
CA ARG A 80 10.06 -5.85 -2.46
C ARG A 80 10.69 -6.45 -1.21
N LYS A 81 10.07 -6.28 -0.04
CA LYS A 81 10.50 -6.86 1.24
C LYS A 81 9.90 -8.24 1.50
N TRP A 82 9.70 -9.03 0.45
CA TRP A 82 9.25 -10.41 0.58
C TRP A 82 10.18 -11.20 1.52
N LYS A 83 9.59 -11.83 2.54
CA LYS A 83 10.28 -12.55 3.64
C LYS A 83 11.33 -11.75 4.44
N GLN A 84 11.36 -10.42 4.30
CA GLN A 84 12.20 -9.50 5.09
C GLN A 84 11.39 -8.84 6.22
N PRO A 85 11.99 -8.15 7.21
CA PRO A 85 11.23 -7.46 8.26
C PRO A 85 10.17 -6.48 7.71
N PRO A 86 9.09 -6.20 8.47
CA PRO A 86 8.03 -5.31 8.04
C PRO A 86 8.57 -3.95 7.56
N PRO A 87 8.00 -3.38 6.50
CA PRO A 87 8.43 -2.08 6.02
C PRO A 87 8.09 -0.96 7.01
N THR A 88 8.88 0.11 6.95
CA THR A 88 8.60 1.35 7.71
C THR A 88 7.89 2.36 6.83
N ILE A 89 7.23 3.34 7.44
CA ILE A 89 6.58 4.42 6.69
C ILE A 89 7.56 5.28 5.92
N THR A 90 8.76 5.53 6.45
CA THR A 90 9.81 6.24 5.74
C THR A 90 10.12 5.57 4.40
N GLN A 91 10.18 4.23 4.37
CA GLN A 91 10.38 3.47 3.12
C GLN A 91 9.19 3.60 2.16
N CYS A 92 7.96 3.70 2.69
CA CYS A 92 6.79 3.99 1.88
C CYS A 92 6.91 5.37 1.19
N VAL A 93 7.30 6.40 1.94
CA VAL A 93 7.46 7.76 1.41
C VAL A 93 8.51 7.80 0.31
N THR A 94 9.68 7.19 0.50
CA THR A 94 10.72 7.10 -0.54
C THR A 94 10.22 6.36 -1.80
N ALA A 95 9.38 5.35 -1.64
CA ALA A 95 8.79 4.64 -2.78
C ALA A 95 7.73 5.48 -3.53
N VAL A 96 7.02 6.39 -2.87
CA VAL A 96 6.11 7.34 -3.53
C VAL A 96 6.87 8.22 -4.50
N ASP A 97 8.02 8.76 -4.10
CA ASP A 97 8.85 9.62 -4.95
C ASP A 97 9.39 8.84 -6.16
N THR A 98 9.78 7.58 -5.94
CA THR A 98 10.25 6.71 -7.02
C THR A 98 9.13 6.45 -8.05
N ASN A 99 7.89 6.22 -7.61
CA ASN A 99 6.74 6.01 -8.50
C ASN A 99 6.46 7.25 -9.37
N LYS A 100 6.58 8.46 -8.81
CA LYS A 100 6.46 9.71 -9.58
C LYS A 100 7.52 9.83 -10.68
N ILE A 101 8.75 9.43 -10.39
CA ILE A 101 9.85 9.42 -11.37
C ILE A 101 9.52 8.48 -12.53
N TYR A 102 9.06 7.25 -12.25
CA TYR A 102 8.68 6.29 -13.30
C TYR A 102 7.52 6.79 -14.17
N GLU A 103 6.50 7.41 -13.59
CA GLU A 103 5.41 8.01 -14.38
C GLU A 103 5.90 9.14 -15.28
N THR A 104 6.84 9.95 -14.79
CA THR A 104 7.42 11.06 -15.56
C THR A 104 8.21 10.52 -16.76
N ILE A 105 9.02 9.48 -16.54
CA ILE A 105 9.75 8.79 -17.62
C ILE A 105 8.76 8.18 -18.63
N ALA A 106 7.72 7.49 -18.16
CA ALA A 106 6.72 6.87 -19.02
C ALA A 106 5.99 7.90 -19.91
N ARG A 107 5.71 9.10 -19.39
CA ARG A 107 5.12 10.20 -20.17
C ARG A 107 6.08 10.83 -21.17
N ASN A 108 7.37 10.89 -20.86
CA ASN A 108 8.39 11.49 -21.74
C ASN A 108 8.93 10.53 -22.81
N THR A 109 8.57 9.24 -22.73
CA THR A 109 8.96 8.21 -23.71
C THR A 109 7.84 7.94 -24.73
N GLN A 110 6.74 8.69 -24.67
CA GLN A 110 5.63 8.71 -25.64
C GLN A 110 5.70 9.98 -26.47
#